data_AF-A0A820LKW8-F1
#
_entry.id   AF-A0A820LKW8-F1
#
_cell.length_a   1.000
_cell.length_b   1.000
_cell.length_c   1.000
_cell.angle_alpha   90.00
_cell.angle_beta   90.00
_cell.angle_gamma   90.00
#
_symmetry.space_group_name_H-M   'P 1'
#
loop_
_entity.id
_entity.type
_entity.pdbx_description
1 polymer ?
#
loop_
_entity_poly.entity_id
_entity_poly.type
_entity_poly.pdbx_seq_one_letter_code
_entity_poly.pdbx_strand_id
1 'polypeptide(L)' 'MLTDELNTPESRRLLKVVDDMREILHHEKISLPHIVVVGDQSV' A
#
# COMPACT_ATOMS: atom_id res chain seq x y z
N MET A 1 -19.66 -4.14 0.60
CA MET A 1 -18.77 -3.94 1.76
C MET A 1 -17.46 -3.35 1.25
N LEU A 2 -16.67 -2.66 2.07
CA LEU A 2 -15.38 -2.03 1.65
C LEU A 2 -14.42 -3.05 1.00
N THR A 3 -14.54 -4.31 1.40
CA THR A 3 -13.82 -5.48 0.84
C THR A 3 -14.11 -5.73 -0.64
N ASP A 4 -15.30 -5.40 -1.13
CA ASP A 4 -15.68 -5.64 -2.54
C ASP A 4 -15.07 -4.57 -3.47
N GLU A 5 -14.95 -3.34 -2.98
CA GLU A 5 -14.36 -2.21 -3.71
C GLU A 5 -12.83 -2.27 -3.77
N LEU A 6 -12.19 -2.81 -2.73
CA LEU A 6 -10.75 -2.99 -2.66
C LEU A 6 -10.25 -4.23 -3.44
N ASN A 7 -11.14 -5.15 -3.82
CA ASN A 7 -10.78 -6.40 -4.52
C ASN A 7 -11.02 -6.37 -6.03
N THR A 8 -11.37 -5.23 -6.60
CA THR A 8 -11.51 -5.10 -8.06
C THR A 8 -10.15 -5.24 -8.78
N PRO A 9 -10.11 -5.66 -10.05
CA PRO A 9 -8.89 -5.70 -10.85
C PRO A 9 -8.18 -4.34 -10.90
N GLU A 10 -8.93 -3.24 -10.94
CA GLU A 10 -8.44 -1.87 -10.95
C GLU A 10 -7.70 -1.55 -9.65
N SER A 11 -8.29 -1.85 -8.49
CA SER A 11 -7.67 -1.64 -7.17
C SER A 11 -6.39 -2.46 -7.02
N ARG A 12 -6.36 -3.71 -7.52
CA ARG A 12 -5.15 -4.54 -7.52
C ARG A 12 -4.04 -3.97 -8.39
N ARG A 13 -4.38 -3.44 -9.58
CA ARG A 13 -3.40 -2.78 -10.46
C ARG A 13 -2.80 -1.53 -9.81
N LEU A 14 -3.64 -0.73 -9.13
CA LEU A 14 -3.17 0.45 -8.41
C LEU A 14 -2.17 0.09 -7.31
N LEU A 15 -2.49 -0.90 -6.47
CA LEU A 15 -1.58 -1.37 -5.41
C LEU A 15 -0.24 -1.84 -5.98
N LYS A 16 -0.28 -2.61 -7.08
CA LYS A 16 0.93 -3.05 -7.77
C LYS A 16 1.80 -1.89 -8.25
N VAL A 17 1.21 -0.85 -8.83
CA VAL A 17 1.96 0.35 -9.27
C VAL A 17 2.63 1.04 -8.08
N VAL A 18 1.94 1.16 -6.94
CA VAL A 18 2.52 1.78 -5.74
C VAL A 18 3.69 0.94 -5.20
N ASP A 19 3.60 -0.40 -5.23
CA ASP A 19 4.69 -1.28 -4.82
C ASP A 19 5.88 -1.23 -5.79
N ASP A 20 5.63 -1.27 -7.11
CA ASP A 20 6.67 -1.12 -8.13
C ASP A 20 7.39 0.25 -7.98
N MET A 21 6.66 1.33 -7.69
CA MET A 21 7.24 2.65 -7.39
C MET A 21 8.08 2.65 -6.11
N ARG A 22 7.66 1.92 -5.07
CA ARG A 22 8.40 1.82 -3.81
C ARG A 22 9.73 1.10 -4.01
N GLU A 23 9.75 0.06 -4.84
CA GLU A 23 10.99 -0.64 -5.21
C GLU A 23 11.95 0.27 -5.97
N ILE A 24 11.46 1.06 -6.93
CA ILE A 24 12.33 1.94 -7.73
C ILE A 24 12.86 3.12 -6.91
N LEU A 25 12.01 3.72 -6.08
CA LEU A 25 12.27 4.99 -5.41
C LEU A 25 12.77 4.83 -3.96
N HIS A 26 13.17 3.63 -3.55
CA HIS A 26 13.54 3.33 -2.16
C HIS A 26 14.71 4.17 -1.59
N HIS A 27 15.53 4.78 -2.45
CA HIS A 27 16.61 5.70 -2.06
C HIS A 27 16.23 7.18 -2.14
N GLU A 28 15.08 7.50 -2.73
CA GLU A 28 14.59 8.85 -2.89
C GLU A 28 13.78 9.27 -1.66
N LYS A 29 13.83 10.56 -1.30
CA LYS A 29 13.01 11.12 -0.21
C LYS A 29 11.58 11.40 -0.67
N ILE A 30 10.92 10.40 -1.24
CA ILE A 30 9.56 10.50 -1.75
C ILE A 30 8.61 9.76 -0.78
N SER A 31 7.55 10.45 -0.37
CA SER A 31 6.50 9.84 0.46
C SER A 31 5.50 9.11 -0.44
N LEU A 32 5.49 7.79 -0.38
CA LEU A 32 4.49 6.96 -1.05
C LEU A 32 3.38 6.53 -0.07
N PRO A 33 2.13 6.39 -0.54
CA PRO A 33 1.04 5.84 0.26
C PRO A 33 1.42 4.47 0.84
N HIS A 34 1.13 4.27 2.12
CA HIS A 34 1.35 2.99 2.81
C HIS A 34 0.33 2.82 3.93
N ILE A 35 0.04 1.57 4.26
CA ILE A 35 -0.82 1.22 5.39
C ILE A 35 0.10 1.02 6.60
N VAL A 36 -0.05 1.87 7.60
CA VAL A 36 0.65 1.72 8.88
C VAL A 36 -0.23 0.91 9.81
N VAL A 37 0.28 -0.22 10.30
CA VAL A 37 -0.36 -0.99 11.36
C VAL A 37 0.16 -0.48 12.69
N VAL A 38 -0.73 0.09 13.50
CA VAL A 38 -0.43 0.55 14.85
C VAL A 38 -1.15 -0.36 15.84
N GLY A 39 -0.39 -0.95 16.76
CA GLY A 39 -0.90 -1.85 17.79
C GLY A 39 -0.08 -1.73 19.06
N ASP A 40 -0.69 -2.09 20.19
CA ASP A 40 0.00 -2.19 21.47
C ASP A 40 0.75 -3.53 21.56
N GLN A 41 1.96 -3.53 22.11
CA GLN A 41 2.82 -4.73 22.21
C GLN A 41 2.38 -5.73 23.29
N SER A 42 1.26 -5.44 23.96
CA SER A 42 0.72 -6.21 25.08
C SER A 42 -0.08 -7.45 24.68
N VAL A 43 -0.17 -7.79 23.39
CA VAL A 43 -1.00 -8.89 22.84
C VAL A 43 -0.14 -9.97 22.21
#